data_AF-A0A7S4DFD4-F1
#
_entry.id   AF-A0A7S4DFD4-F1
#
_cell.length_a   1.000
_cell.length_b   1.000
_cell.length_c   1.000
_cell.angle_alpha   90.00
_cell.angle_beta   90.00
_cell.angle_gamma   90.00
#
_symmetry.space_group_name_H-M   'P 1'
#
loop_
_entity.id
_entity.type
_entity.pdbx_description
1 polymer ?
#
loop_
_entity_poly.entity_id
_entity_poly.type
_entity_poly.pdbx_seq_one_letter_code
_entity_poly.pdbx_strand_id
1 'polypeptide(L)'
;MNDRVQVFFAERYAPTLYRWRWPVVALFLAGMAAMAACAGQLKPMSEEEEFLPPGHFVSRATDLIVDGFQVSEYSNQVVVHMVWGVAGIDDDGINVWDPSAWMGEVIWDEDFDLWPEDNQEHLLTVCEAAAETDRGLLAGIDDNAQCFISWYKQWRETNNATFPASFDTRAEFEADLKAFVDQDEDTPSFVYFDPTDDSLLFVVMDFVTPINFGADGAVTNPAYASWEDFVAEMNAAAPSGADAAFQTGEGGTW
;
A
#
# COMPACT_ATOMS: atom_id res chain seq x y z
N MET A 1 52.88 33.53 33.95
CA MET A 1 51.82 34.47 33.56
C MET A 1 50.52 33.71 33.78
N ASN A 2 49.95 33.78 34.99
CA ASN A 2 48.71 33.07 35.28
C ASN A 2 47.63 33.65 34.39
N ASP A 3 47.11 32.80 33.52
CA ASP A 3 46.17 33.18 32.49
C ASP A 3 44.94 33.79 33.17
N ARG A 4 44.60 35.04 32.84
CA ARG A 4 43.51 35.78 33.52
C ARG A 4 42.19 35.01 33.46
N VAL A 5 42.07 34.15 32.44
CA VAL A 5 40.99 33.19 32.26
C VAL A 5 40.91 32.17 33.42
N GLN A 6 42.04 31.59 33.84
CA GLN A 6 42.07 30.58 34.91
C GLN A 6 41.67 31.18 36.26
N VAL A 7 42.13 32.40 36.56
CA VAL A 7 41.77 33.11 37.80
C VAL A 7 40.26 33.40 37.83
N PHE A 8 39.67 33.83 36.71
CA PHE A 8 38.23 34.05 36.62
C PHE A 8 37.42 32.76 36.87
N PHE A 9 37.81 31.64 36.26
CA PHE A 9 37.08 30.38 36.44
C PHE A 9 37.20 29.83 37.87
N ALA A 10 38.39 29.91 38.46
CA ALA A 10 38.66 29.40 39.81
C ALA A 10 38.05 30.26 40.92
N GLU A 11 38.19 31.59 40.84
CA GLU A 11 37.83 32.48 41.95
C GLU A 11 36.42 33.08 41.81
N ARG A 12 35.92 33.25 40.58
CA ARG A 12 34.63 33.91 40.35
C ARG A 12 33.55 32.96 39.85
N TYR A 13 33.82 32.14 38.84
CA TYR A 13 32.81 31.27 38.23
C TYR A 13 32.46 30.06 39.10
N ALA A 14 33.44 29.23 39.47
CA ALA A 14 33.20 27.98 40.21
C ALA A 14 32.53 28.19 41.58
N PRO A 15 32.93 29.17 42.42
CA PRO A 15 32.26 29.41 43.70
C PRO A 15 30.83 29.95 43.53
N THR A 16 30.61 30.79 42.50
CA THR A 16 29.27 31.31 42.18
C THR A 16 28.36 30.19 41.68
N LEU A 17 28.86 29.32 40.80
CA LEU A 17 28.12 28.15 40.31
C LEU A 17 27.80 27.17 41.45
N TYR A 18 28.75 26.91 42.35
CA TYR A 18 28.53 26.03 43.51
C TYR A 18 27.48 26.59 44.47
N ARG A 19 27.42 27.92 44.66
CA ARG A 19 26.39 28.60 45.45
C ARG A 19 25.00 28.48 44.82
N TRP A 20 24.90 28.54 43.49
CA TRP A 20 23.64 28.46 42.73
C TRP A 20 23.38 27.09 42.11
N ARG A 21 24.08 26.04 42.55
CA ARG A 21 24.08 24.73 41.90
C ARG A 21 22.69 24.11 41.76
N TRP A 22 21.85 24.22 42.78
CA TRP A 22 20.52 23.61 42.77
C TRP A 22 19.54 24.35 41.85
N PRO A 23 19.45 25.71 41.88
CA PRO A 23 18.72 26.46 40.86
C PRO A 23 19.19 26.17 39.43
N VAL A 24 20.51 26.07 39.21
CA VAL A 24 21.07 25.76 37.89
C VAL A 24 20.69 24.35 37.43
N VAL A 25 20.81 23.34 38.30
CA VAL A 25 20.38 21.97 37.99
C VAL A 25 18.87 21.91 37.72
N ALA A 26 18.05 22.59 38.51
CA ALA A 26 16.60 22.65 38.29
C ALA A 26 16.26 23.28 36.93
N LEU A 27 16.97 24.34 36.54
CA LEU A 27 16.80 24.97 35.23
C LEU A 27 17.16 24.02 34.07
N PHE A 28 18.28 23.29 34.17
CA PHE A 28 18.66 22.30 33.16
C PHE A 28 17.68 21.13 33.08
N LEU A 29 17.21 20.63 34.23
CA LEU A 29 16.20 19.56 34.27
C LEU A 29 14.87 20.03 33.67
N ALA A 30 14.44 21.25 33.98
CA ALA A 30 13.25 21.84 33.38
C ALA A 30 13.42 22.04 31.86
N GLY A 31 14.58 22.50 31.42
CA GLY A 31 14.90 22.63 29.99
C GLY A 31 14.91 21.28 29.27
N MET A 32 15.50 20.25 29.87
CA MET A 32 15.52 18.90 29.32
C MET A 32 14.12 18.28 29.26
N ALA A 33 13.29 18.47 30.30
CA ALA A 33 11.90 18.03 30.29
C ALA A 33 11.10 18.75 29.20
N ALA A 34 11.31 20.05 29.01
CA ALA A 34 10.67 20.81 27.93
C ALA A 34 11.12 20.33 26.55
N MET A 35 12.42 20.10 26.34
CA MET A 35 12.94 19.55 25.07
C MET A 35 12.41 18.14 24.80
N ALA A 36 12.34 17.28 25.82
CA ALA A 36 11.76 15.94 25.69
C ALA A 36 10.26 16.00 25.36
N ALA A 37 9.51 16.92 25.98
CA ALA A 37 8.10 17.12 25.67
C ALA A 37 7.90 17.63 24.23
N CYS A 38 8.76 18.53 23.74
CA CYS A 38 8.73 18.97 22.35
C CYS A 38 9.14 17.85 21.38
N ALA A 39 10.12 17.02 21.74
CA ALA A 39 10.54 15.88 20.92
C ALA A 39 9.43 14.83 20.80
N GLY A 40 8.59 14.67 21.83
CA GLY A 40 7.40 13.81 21.76
C GLY A 40 6.29 14.32 20.82
N GLN A 41 6.40 15.54 20.30
CA GLN A 41 5.48 16.12 19.32
C GLN A 41 6.04 16.06 17.89
N LEU A 42 7.19 15.39 17.68
CA LEU A 42 7.69 15.12 16.34
C LEU A 42 6.65 14.27 15.60
N LYS A 43 6.12 14.83 14.51
CA LYS A 43 5.25 14.12 13.60
C LYS A 43 6.09 13.39 12.55
N PRO A 44 5.60 12.26 12.02
CA PRO A 44 6.11 11.74 10.76
C PRO A 44 6.16 12.83 9.70
N MET A 45 7.08 12.72 8.76
CA MET A 45 7.16 13.64 7.62
C MET A 45 5.83 13.56 6.85
N SER A 46 5.18 14.70 6.64
CA SER A 46 3.90 14.82 5.95
C SER A 46 4.03 15.38 4.53
N GLU A 47 5.26 15.63 4.10
CA GLU A 47 5.61 16.22 2.81
C GLU A 47 6.71 15.37 2.17
N GLU A 48 6.83 15.40 0.86
CA GLU A 48 7.89 14.68 0.14
C GLU A 48 9.28 15.15 0.57
N GLU A 49 10.27 14.26 0.47
CA GLU A 49 11.65 14.61 0.79
C GLU A 49 12.17 15.71 -0.16
N GLU A 50 12.37 16.92 0.37
CA GLU A 50 13.00 18.00 -0.38
C GLU A 50 14.50 17.74 -0.59
N PHE A 51 14.86 17.09 -1.70
CA PHE A 51 16.26 16.86 -2.06
C PHE A 51 17.04 18.13 -2.41
N LEU A 52 16.34 19.21 -2.76
CA LEU A 52 16.92 20.44 -3.28
C LEU A 52 16.40 21.65 -2.48
N PRO A 53 17.25 22.68 -2.26
CA PRO A 53 16.85 23.83 -1.46
C PRO A 53 15.58 24.50 -1.98
N PRO A 54 14.74 25.06 -1.09
CA PRO A 54 13.56 25.82 -1.47
C PRO A 54 13.91 26.92 -2.49
N GLY A 55 13.21 26.92 -3.63
CA GLY A 55 13.43 27.88 -4.71
C GLY A 55 14.48 27.49 -5.76
N HIS A 56 15.10 26.31 -5.65
CA HIS A 56 15.78 25.71 -6.79
C HIS A 56 14.78 25.51 -7.93
N PHE A 57 15.21 25.69 -9.19
CA PHE A 57 14.29 25.66 -10.34
C PHE A 57 13.58 24.31 -10.48
N VAL A 58 14.25 23.21 -10.09
CA VAL A 58 13.64 21.87 -10.03
C VAL A 58 12.58 21.81 -8.95
N SER A 59 12.88 22.18 -7.70
CA SER A 59 11.87 22.19 -6.62
C SER A 59 10.66 23.01 -7.00
N ARG A 60 10.86 24.23 -7.52
CA ARG A 60 9.77 25.08 -7.99
C ARG A 60 8.98 24.47 -9.15
N ALA A 61 9.62 23.73 -10.03
CA ALA A 61 8.93 23.01 -11.09
C ALA A 61 8.10 21.86 -10.52
N THR A 62 8.64 21.10 -9.57
CA THR A 62 7.92 20.05 -8.82
C THR A 62 6.73 20.63 -8.08
N ASP A 63 6.91 21.69 -7.28
CA ASP A 63 5.83 22.37 -6.56
C ASP A 63 4.71 22.81 -7.52
N LEU A 64 5.08 23.36 -8.70
CA LEU A 64 4.11 23.76 -9.71
C LEU A 64 3.39 22.57 -10.35
N ILE A 65 4.08 21.43 -10.53
CA ILE A 65 3.49 20.20 -11.09
C ILE A 65 2.54 19.54 -10.09
N VAL A 66 2.95 19.45 -8.83
CA VAL A 66 2.19 18.79 -7.75
C VAL A 66 1.03 19.66 -7.26
N ASP A 67 1.29 20.92 -6.93
CA ASP A 67 0.28 21.81 -6.31
C ASP A 67 -0.28 22.88 -7.26
N GLY A 68 0.48 23.25 -8.30
CA GLY A 68 0.17 24.37 -9.18
C GLY A 68 -0.78 24.04 -10.32
N PHE A 69 -0.89 22.77 -10.72
CA PHE A 69 -1.82 22.31 -11.74
C PHE A 69 -2.88 21.40 -11.11
N GLN A 70 -4.14 21.64 -11.46
CA GLN A 70 -5.21 20.70 -11.15
C GLN A 70 -5.05 19.47 -12.05
N VAL A 71 -4.32 18.48 -11.56
CA VAL A 71 -4.46 17.10 -12.02
C VAL A 71 -5.88 16.62 -11.67
N SER A 72 -6.46 15.72 -12.47
CA SER A 72 -7.81 15.21 -12.20
C SER A 72 -7.86 14.58 -10.81
N GLU A 73 -8.99 14.72 -10.10
CA GLU A 73 -9.15 14.26 -8.70
C GLU A 73 -8.80 12.77 -8.49
N TYR A 74 -8.76 11.97 -9.57
CA TYR A 74 -8.42 10.54 -9.56
C TYR A 74 -6.94 10.22 -9.81
N SER A 75 -6.22 11.12 -10.47
CA SER A 75 -4.84 10.82 -10.94
C SER A 75 -3.80 10.81 -9.83
N ASN A 76 -4.19 11.11 -8.59
CA ASN A 76 -3.33 11.07 -7.42
C ASN A 76 -3.95 10.25 -6.28
N GLN A 77 -4.88 9.34 -6.56
CA GLN A 77 -5.48 8.47 -5.54
C GLN A 77 -4.70 7.16 -5.41
N VAL A 78 -4.66 6.60 -4.20
CA VAL A 78 -4.00 5.32 -3.98
C VAL A 78 -4.89 4.19 -4.45
N VAL A 79 -4.31 3.28 -5.24
CA VAL A 79 -4.95 2.04 -5.68
C VAL A 79 -4.53 0.89 -4.77
N VAL A 80 -5.52 0.15 -4.26
CA VAL A 80 -5.35 -1.10 -3.53
C VAL A 80 -5.47 -2.24 -4.52
N HIS A 81 -4.46 -3.09 -4.58
CA HIS A 81 -4.48 -4.35 -5.31
C HIS A 81 -4.81 -5.47 -4.34
N MET A 82 -5.95 -6.13 -4.52
CA MET A 82 -6.22 -7.41 -3.86
C MET A 82 -5.75 -8.54 -4.75
N VAL A 83 -4.95 -9.45 -4.21
CA VAL A 83 -4.25 -10.49 -4.96
C VAL A 83 -4.59 -11.87 -4.40
N TRP A 84 -4.83 -12.83 -5.29
CA TRP A 84 -4.98 -14.25 -4.99
C TRP A 84 -4.02 -15.07 -5.84
N GLY A 85 -3.57 -16.23 -5.35
CA GLY A 85 -2.67 -17.13 -6.09
C GLY A 85 -1.18 -16.98 -5.76
N VAL A 86 -0.83 -16.04 -4.88
CA VAL A 86 0.55 -15.82 -4.39
C VAL A 86 0.60 -16.05 -2.89
N ALA A 87 1.42 -16.99 -2.44
CA ALA A 87 1.64 -17.28 -1.03
C ALA A 87 2.75 -16.40 -0.42
N GLY A 88 3.69 -15.91 -1.25
CA GLY A 88 4.74 -15.01 -0.82
C GLY A 88 5.90 -14.93 -1.81
N ILE A 89 7.04 -14.45 -1.32
CA ILE A 89 8.30 -14.39 -2.05
C ILE A 89 9.35 -15.11 -1.21
N ASP A 90 10.08 -16.04 -1.84
CA ASP A 90 11.27 -16.63 -1.25
C ASP A 90 12.42 -15.62 -1.32
N ASP A 91 12.83 -15.13 -0.14
CA ASP A 91 13.91 -14.18 0.04
C ASP A 91 15.23 -14.81 0.50
N ASP A 92 15.31 -16.16 0.53
CA ASP A 92 16.49 -16.87 1.01
C ASP A 92 17.73 -16.60 0.12
N GLY A 93 18.65 -15.80 0.65
CA GLY A 93 19.89 -15.44 -0.05
C GLY A 93 19.83 -14.15 -0.84
N ILE A 94 18.73 -13.39 -0.74
CA ILE A 94 18.68 -12.01 -1.25
C ILE A 94 19.70 -11.16 -0.48
N ASN A 95 20.53 -10.44 -1.22
CA ASN A 95 21.39 -9.41 -0.66
C ASN A 95 20.67 -8.06 -0.72
N VAL A 96 20.05 -7.66 0.39
CA VAL A 96 19.35 -6.36 0.52
C VAL A 96 20.22 -5.13 0.20
N TRP A 97 21.55 -5.29 0.17
CA TRP A 97 22.50 -4.21 -0.14
C TRP A 97 22.93 -4.15 -1.61
N ASP A 98 22.52 -5.12 -2.43
CA ASP A 98 22.77 -5.13 -3.87
C ASP A 98 21.43 -5.12 -4.63
N PRO A 99 20.91 -3.94 -4.97
CA PRO A 99 19.63 -3.81 -5.67
C PRO A 99 19.68 -4.35 -7.11
N SER A 100 20.86 -4.73 -7.62
CA SER A 100 21.03 -5.39 -8.91
C SER A 100 21.06 -6.91 -8.80
N ALA A 101 21.12 -7.45 -7.58
CA ALA A 101 21.04 -8.88 -7.33
C ALA A 101 19.59 -9.39 -7.43
N TRP A 102 19.47 -10.72 -7.46
CA TRP A 102 18.21 -11.44 -7.45
C TRP A 102 17.27 -10.94 -6.33
N MET A 103 16.02 -10.63 -6.68
CA MET A 103 14.99 -10.05 -5.80
C MET A 103 14.02 -11.11 -5.24
N GLY A 104 14.37 -12.39 -5.35
CA GLY A 104 13.56 -13.50 -4.86
C GLY A 104 12.85 -14.28 -5.97
N GLU A 105 12.20 -15.37 -5.57
CA GLU A 105 11.31 -16.17 -6.41
C GLU A 105 9.91 -16.15 -5.83
N VAL A 106 8.89 -16.00 -6.67
CA VAL A 106 7.50 -15.98 -6.23
C VAL A 106 7.11 -17.39 -5.77
N ILE A 107 6.53 -17.48 -4.58
CA ILE A 107 5.93 -18.71 -4.07
C ILE A 107 4.45 -18.66 -4.42
N TRP A 108 4.03 -19.51 -5.35
CA TRP A 108 2.63 -19.64 -5.75
C TRP A 108 1.80 -20.34 -4.68
N ASP A 109 0.55 -19.95 -4.57
CA ASP A 109 -0.43 -20.64 -3.72
C ASP A 109 -0.98 -21.87 -4.46
N GLU A 110 -0.57 -23.07 -4.03
CA GLU A 110 -1.02 -24.33 -4.63
C GLU A 110 -2.50 -24.63 -4.38
N ASP A 111 -3.10 -24.02 -3.36
CA ASP A 111 -4.51 -24.21 -3.00
C ASP A 111 -5.43 -23.27 -3.80
N PHE A 112 -4.88 -22.24 -4.46
CA PHE A 112 -5.66 -21.30 -5.26
C PHE A 112 -6.34 -22.00 -6.46
N ASP A 113 -7.66 -21.87 -6.53
CA ASP A 113 -8.47 -22.41 -7.62
C ASP A 113 -9.67 -21.52 -7.91
N LEU A 114 -9.75 -20.96 -9.11
CA LEU A 114 -10.87 -20.15 -9.54
C LEU A 114 -11.94 -20.96 -10.30
N TRP A 115 -11.67 -22.22 -10.66
CA TRP A 115 -12.58 -23.02 -11.46
C TRP A 115 -13.94 -23.30 -10.78
N PRO A 116 -14.02 -23.62 -9.47
CA PRO A 116 -15.31 -23.87 -8.82
C PRO A 116 -16.27 -22.67 -8.93
N GLU A 117 -17.54 -22.95 -9.19
CA GLU A 117 -18.58 -21.90 -9.33
C GLU A 117 -18.67 -21.02 -8.06
N ASP A 118 -18.60 -21.63 -6.87
CA ASP A 118 -18.62 -20.94 -5.59
C ASP A 118 -17.45 -19.94 -5.44
N ASN A 119 -16.27 -20.25 -6.01
CA ASN A 119 -15.09 -19.39 -5.93
C ASN A 119 -15.25 -18.18 -6.87
N GLN A 120 -15.83 -18.38 -8.05
CA GLN A 120 -16.16 -17.30 -8.98
C GLN A 120 -17.22 -16.36 -8.39
N GLU A 121 -18.26 -16.89 -7.76
CA GLU A 121 -19.28 -16.10 -7.05
C GLU A 121 -18.69 -15.35 -5.86
N HIS A 122 -17.74 -15.97 -5.15
CA HIS A 122 -17.06 -15.32 -4.04
C HIS A 122 -16.27 -14.09 -4.51
N LEU A 123 -15.45 -14.20 -5.57
CA LEU A 123 -14.72 -13.05 -6.10
C LEU A 123 -15.64 -11.93 -6.58
N LEU A 124 -16.78 -12.27 -7.19
CA LEU A 124 -17.79 -11.28 -7.55
C LEU A 124 -18.38 -10.60 -6.30
N THR A 125 -18.65 -11.38 -5.25
CA THR A 125 -19.15 -10.86 -3.96
C THR A 125 -18.14 -9.90 -3.33
N VAL A 126 -16.84 -10.20 -3.37
CA VAL A 126 -15.78 -9.30 -2.89
C VAL A 126 -15.84 -7.96 -3.62
N CYS A 127 -15.98 -7.99 -4.94
CA CYS A 127 -16.09 -6.78 -5.74
C CYS A 127 -17.31 -5.93 -5.35
N GLU A 128 -18.48 -6.57 -5.24
CA GLU A 128 -19.74 -5.89 -4.88
C GLU A 128 -19.68 -5.34 -3.43
N ALA A 129 -19.10 -6.10 -2.50
CA ALA A 129 -18.94 -5.73 -1.10
C ALA A 129 -17.98 -4.56 -0.90
N ALA A 130 -16.89 -4.50 -1.68
CA ALA A 130 -15.96 -3.37 -1.67
C ALA A 130 -16.64 -2.09 -2.20
N ALA A 131 -17.55 -2.22 -3.18
CA ALA A 131 -18.30 -1.12 -3.76
C ALA A 131 -19.41 -0.55 -2.85
N GLU A 132 -19.71 -1.17 -1.71
CA GLU A 132 -20.71 -0.67 -0.77
C GLU A 132 -20.30 0.67 -0.15
N THR A 133 -21.09 1.72 -0.43
CA THR A 133 -20.80 3.10 -0.01
C THR A 133 -20.66 3.28 1.51
N ASP A 134 -21.34 2.45 2.31
CA ASP A 134 -21.34 2.55 3.77
C ASP A 134 -20.00 2.13 4.40
N ARG A 135 -19.15 1.38 3.67
CA ARG A 135 -17.82 0.99 4.16
C ARG A 135 -16.77 2.11 3.99
N GLY A 136 -16.98 3.04 3.06
CA GLY A 136 -16.05 4.14 2.81
C GLY A 136 -14.66 3.73 2.29
N LEU A 137 -14.55 2.53 1.70
CA LEU A 137 -13.29 1.99 1.16
C LEU A 137 -12.89 2.63 -0.18
N LEU A 138 -13.88 2.92 -1.03
CA LEU A 138 -13.65 3.48 -2.36
C LEU A 138 -13.84 4.99 -2.38
N ALA A 139 -13.13 5.64 -3.29
CA ALA A 139 -13.49 7.00 -3.70
C ALA A 139 -14.94 7.00 -4.23
N GLY A 140 -15.75 8.00 -3.88
CA GLY A 140 -17.22 7.96 -3.98
C GLY A 140 -17.83 8.08 -5.39
N ILE A 141 -17.33 7.35 -6.39
CA ILE A 141 -17.83 7.32 -7.77
C ILE A 141 -17.90 5.87 -8.28
N ASP A 142 -18.93 5.59 -9.07
CA ASP A 142 -19.41 4.26 -9.49
C ASP A 142 -18.45 3.42 -10.38
N ASP A 143 -17.17 3.79 -10.52
CA ASP A 143 -16.16 3.11 -11.37
C ASP A 143 -14.80 2.85 -10.66
N ASN A 144 -14.77 2.90 -9.32
CA ASN A 144 -13.53 2.79 -8.54
C ASN A 144 -13.17 1.37 -8.08
N ALA A 145 -13.96 0.37 -8.48
CA ALA A 145 -13.64 -1.05 -8.31
C ALA A 145 -13.44 -1.70 -9.69
N GLN A 146 -12.19 -2.00 -10.03
CA GLN A 146 -11.81 -2.66 -11.28
C GLN A 146 -11.66 -4.15 -11.02
N CYS A 147 -12.75 -4.87 -11.26
CA CYS A 147 -12.84 -6.30 -11.00
C CYS A 147 -12.97 -7.06 -12.32
N PHE A 148 -11.94 -7.80 -12.69
CA PHE A 148 -11.95 -8.62 -13.91
C PHE A 148 -13.11 -9.62 -13.92
N ILE A 149 -13.53 -10.12 -12.75
CA ILE A 149 -14.62 -11.12 -12.65
C ILE A 149 -15.97 -10.55 -13.11
N SER A 150 -16.22 -9.27 -12.85
CA SER A 150 -17.42 -8.56 -13.31
C SER A 150 -17.41 -8.40 -14.83
N TRP A 151 -16.24 -8.07 -15.41
CA TRP A 151 -16.05 -7.98 -16.85
C TRP A 151 -16.12 -9.35 -17.53
N TYR A 152 -15.55 -10.38 -16.92
CA TYR A 152 -15.63 -11.76 -17.39
C TYR A 152 -17.09 -12.24 -17.42
N LYS A 153 -17.86 -12.00 -16.37
CA LYS A 153 -19.32 -12.23 -16.36
C LYS A 153 -20.01 -11.54 -17.53
N GLN A 154 -19.78 -10.23 -17.70
CA GLN A 154 -20.40 -9.45 -18.77
C GLN A 154 -20.01 -9.96 -20.16
N TRP A 155 -18.75 -10.33 -20.36
CA TRP A 155 -18.23 -10.90 -21.59
C TRP A 155 -18.92 -12.22 -21.92
N ARG A 156 -19.08 -13.12 -20.94
CA ARG A 156 -19.77 -14.40 -21.13
C ARG A 156 -21.24 -14.20 -21.48
N GLU A 157 -21.93 -13.33 -20.76
CA GLU A 157 -23.34 -13.01 -21.04
C GLU A 157 -23.52 -12.42 -22.45
N THR A 158 -22.59 -11.57 -22.89
CA THR A 158 -22.57 -11.01 -24.25
C THR A 158 -22.33 -12.11 -25.31
N ASN A 159 -21.56 -13.15 -24.98
CA ASN A 159 -21.30 -14.30 -25.83
C ASN A 159 -22.34 -15.43 -25.68
N ASN A 160 -23.49 -15.16 -25.04
CA ASN A 160 -24.58 -16.13 -24.78
C ASN A 160 -24.15 -17.33 -23.90
N ALA A 161 -23.14 -17.14 -23.06
CA ALA A 161 -22.76 -18.07 -22.00
C ALA A 161 -23.31 -17.59 -20.64
N THR A 162 -23.35 -18.49 -19.66
CA THR A 162 -23.85 -18.23 -18.30
C THR A 162 -22.71 -18.01 -17.33
N PHE A 163 -22.90 -17.15 -16.33
CA PHE A 163 -22.00 -17.00 -15.18
C PHE A 163 -22.73 -17.46 -13.90
N PRO A 164 -22.09 -18.21 -12.97
CA PRO A 164 -20.70 -18.70 -13.00
C PRO A 164 -20.37 -19.65 -14.16
N ALA A 165 -19.08 -19.83 -14.40
CA ALA A 165 -18.56 -20.72 -15.40
C ALA A 165 -18.55 -22.17 -14.97
N SER A 166 -19.55 -22.92 -15.43
CA SER A 166 -19.60 -24.37 -15.32
C SER A 166 -18.88 -25.03 -16.50
N PHE A 167 -17.75 -25.68 -16.24
CA PHE A 167 -17.02 -26.51 -17.20
C PHE A 167 -16.73 -27.89 -16.60
N ASP A 168 -16.61 -28.92 -17.43
CA ASP A 168 -16.35 -30.29 -16.96
C ASP A 168 -14.91 -30.46 -16.45
N THR A 169 -13.98 -29.62 -16.95
CA THR A 169 -12.58 -29.65 -16.57
C THR A 169 -12.01 -28.26 -16.31
N ARG A 170 -11.02 -28.17 -15.41
CA ARG A 170 -10.27 -26.94 -15.12
C ARG A 170 -9.62 -26.34 -16.38
N ALA A 171 -9.04 -27.17 -17.24
CA ALA A 171 -8.39 -26.69 -18.47
C ALA A 171 -9.38 -26.02 -19.45
N GLU A 172 -10.63 -26.48 -19.51
CA GLU A 172 -11.66 -25.83 -20.33
C GLU A 172 -12.05 -24.46 -19.76
N PHE A 173 -12.13 -24.35 -18.42
CA PHE A 173 -12.35 -23.07 -17.75
C PHE A 173 -11.19 -22.10 -17.97
N GLU A 174 -9.95 -22.53 -17.74
CA GLU A 174 -8.77 -21.69 -17.94
C GLU A 174 -8.63 -21.24 -19.40
N ALA A 175 -8.98 -22.10 -20.36
CA ALA A 175 -9.01 -21.71 -21.78
C ALA A 175 -10.11 -20.67 -22.09
N ASP A 176 -11.29 -20.77 -21.48
CA ASP A 176 -12.36 -19.78 -21.62
C ASP A 176 -11.99 -18.43 -20.97
N LEU A 177 -11.39 -18.47 -19.78
CA LEU A 177 -10.88 -17.28 -19.09
C LEU A 177 -9.73 -16.63 -19.88
N LYS A 178 -8.82 -17.43 -20.44
CA LYS A 178 -7.74 -16.93 -21.30
C LYS A 178 -8.28 -16.29 -22.57
N ALA A 179 -9.32 -16.86 -23.19
CA ALA A 179 -9.96 -16.25 -24.36
C ALA A 179 -10.59 -14.89 -24.05
N PHE A 180 -11.10 -14.70 -22.83
CA PHE A 180 -11.53 -13.39 -22.35
C PHE A 180 -10.35 -12.41 -22.22
N VAL A 181 -9.27 -12.82 -21.56
CA VAL A 181 -8.07 -11.96 -21.37
C VAL A 181 -7.40 -11.60 -22.69
N ASP A 182 -7.32 -12.53 -23.65
CA ASP A 182 -6.69 -12.29 -24.95
C ASP A 182 -7.53 -11.37 -25.88
N GLN A 183 -8.81 -11.14 -25.58
CA GLN A 183 -9.68 -10.30 -26.41
C GLN A 183 -9.52 -8.80 -26.11
N ASP A 184 -9.17 -8.44 -24.89
CA ASP A 184 -9.21 -7.08 -24.40
C ASP A 184 -7.80 -6.67 -23.93
N GLU A 185 -7.16 -5.77 -24.71
CA GLU A 185 -5.80 -5.29 -24.46
C GLU A 185 -5.67 -4.57 -23.10
N ASP A 186 -6.78 -4.18 -22.46
CA ASP A 186 -6.82 -3.50 -21.17
C ASP A 186 -7.04 -4.46 -19.97
N THR A 187 -7.42 -5.73 -20.19
CA THR A 187 -7.52 -6.77 -19.13
C THR A 187 -6.23 -7.50 -18.69
N PRO A 188 -5.08 -7.47 -19.39
CA PRO A 188 -3.95 -8.35 -19.09
C PRO A 188 -3.23 -8.03 -17.78
N SER A 189 -3.64 -6.97 -17.07
CA SER A 189 -3.10 -6.59 -15.76
C SER A 189 -3.77 -7.28 -14.56
N PHE A 190 -4.86 -8.04 -14.77
CA PHE A 190 -5.67 -8.59 -13.68
C PHE A 190 -5.66 -10.11 -13.57
N VAL A 191 -5.30 -10.84 -14.63
CA VAL A 191 -5.34 -12.31 -14.67
C VAL A 191 -4.09 -12.81 -15.35
N TYR A 192 -3.32 -13.64 -14.64
CA TYR A 192 -2.02 -14.08 -15.11
C TYR A 192 -1.94 -15.60 -15.23
N PHE A 193 -1.42 -16.05 -16.36
CA PHE A 193 -1.24 -17.45 -16.71
C PHE A 193 0.24 -17.80 -16.82
N ASP A 194 0.59 -19.06 -16.55
CA ASP A 194 1.94 -19.57 -16.80
C ASP A 194 2.18 -19.63 -18.32
N PRO A 195 3.27 -19.01 -18.83
CA PRO A 195 3.57 -19.01 -20.26
C PRO A 195 3.93 -20.38 -20.84
N THR A 196 4.15 -21.39 -19.99
CA THR A 196 4.60 -22.73 -20.37
C THR A 196 3.44 -23.68 -20.63
N ASP A 197 2.41 -23.63 -19.78
CA ASP A 197 1.29 -24.58 -19.82
C ASP A 197 -0.10 -23.92 -19.77
N ASP A 198 -0.18 -22.59 -19.81
CA ASP A 198 -1.42 -21.80 -19.76
C ASP A 198 -2.27 -22.05 -18.51
N SER A 199 -1.70 -22.56 -17.42
CA SER A 199 -2.39 -22.67 -16.13
C SER A 199 -2.56 -21.31 -15.46
N LEU A 200 -3.66 -21.11 -14.73
CA LEU A 200 -3.90 -19.86 -13.99
C LEU A 200 -2.95 -19.79 -12.77
N LEU A 201 -2.16 -18.72 -12.67
CA LEU A 201 -1.22 -18.50 -11.59
C LEU A 201 -1.81 -17.61 -10.49
N PHE A 202 -2.24 -16.40 -10.86
CA PHE A 202 -2.75 -15.42 -9.90
C PHE A 202 -3.72 -14.46 -10.57
N VAL A 203 -4.55 -13.83 -9.74
CA VAL A 203 -5.48 -12.79 -10.16
C VAL A 203 -5.39 -11.59 -9.23
N VAL A 204 -5.72 -10.43 -9.79
CA VAL A 204 -5.67 -9.12 -9.12
C VAL A 204 -7.00 -8.40 -9.35
N MET A 205 -7.46 -7.68 -8.34
CA MET A 205 -8.56 -6.70 -8.46
C MET A 205 -8.10 -5.38 -7.85
N ASP A 206 -8.40 -4.28 -8.56
CA ASP A 206 -7.92 -2.95 -8.18
C ASP A 206 -9.06 -2.11 -7.61
N PHE A 207 -8.77 -1.41 -6.52
CA PHE A 207 -9.73 -0.58 -5.81
C PHE A 207 -9.14 0.80 -5.53
N VAL A 208 -9.74 1.82 -6.14
CA VAL A 208 -9.31 3.22 -5.99
C VAL A 208 -9.85 3.77 -4.66
N THR A 209 -8.93 4.09 -3.76
CA THR A 209 -9.27 4.61 -2.43
C THR A 209 -9.57 6.12 -2.46
N PRO A 210 -10.27 6.66 -1.44
CA PRO A 210 -10.45 8.10 -1.30
C PRO A 210 -9.16 8.83 -0.85
N ILE A 211 -8.05 8.12 -0.65
CA ILE A 211 -6.81 8.68 -0.13
C ILE A 211 -5.92 9.10 -1.29
N ASN A 212 -5.31 10.27 -1.14
CA ASN A 212 -4.33 10.73 -2.10
C ASN A 212 -2.94 10.12 -1.82
N PHE A 213 -2.21 9.84 -2.89
CA PHE A 213 -0.80 9.52 -2.86
C PHE A 213 -0.03 10.64 -2.13
N GLY A 214 0.89 10.27 -1.25
CA GLY A 214 1.63 11.20 -0.39
C GLY A 214 0.90 11.63 0.89
N ALA A 215 -0.30 11.09 1.17
CA ALA A 215 -0.96 11.31 2.46
C ALA A 215 -0.09 10.79 3.62
N ASP A 216 -0.14 11.47 4.77
CA ASP A 216 0.65 11.09 5.93
C ASP A 216 0.16 9.78 6.58
N GLY A 217 1.03 9.17 7.39
CA GLY A 217 0.72 7.93 8.10
C GLY A 217 -0.48 8.01 9.05
N ALA A 218 -0.93 9.20 9.47
CA ALA A 218 -2.13 9.32 10.30
C ALA A 218 -3.41 9.13 9.47
N VAL A 219 -3.34 9.31 8.15
CA VAL A 219 -4.43 9.07 7.19
C VAL A 219 -4.32 7.69 6.56
N THR A 220 -3.12 7.25 6.15
CA THR A 220 -2.94 5.96 5.46
C THR A 220 -3.10 4.76 6.40
N ASN A 221 -2.56 4.80 7.63
CA ASN A 221 -2.61 3.65 8.55
C ASN A 221 -4.04 3.21 8.91
N PRO A 222 -5.00 4.11 9.24
CA PRO A 222 -6.37 3.69 9.48
C PRO A 222 -7.05 3.06 8.27
N ALA A 223 -6.76 3.55 7.06
CA ALA A 223 -7.33 2.97 5.85
C ALA A 223 -6.70 1.63 5.49
N TYR A 224 -5.39 1.48 5.66
CA TYR A 224 -4.72 0.19 5.58
C TYR A 224 -5.38 -0.82 6.52
N ALA A 225 -5.60 -0.45 7.79
CA ALA A 225 -6.30 -1.31 8.74
C ALA A 225 -7.73 -1.67 8.31
N SER A 226 -8.49 -0.72 7.74
CA SER A 226 -9.81 -1.00 7.19
C SER A 226 -9.78 -1.99 6.02
N TRP A 227 -8.75 -1.92 5.16
CA TRP A 227 -8.54 -2.88 4.07
C TRP A 227 -8.12 -4.25 4.59
N GLU A 228 -7.23 -4.32 5.57
CA GLU A 228 -6.87 -5.58 6.24
C GLU A 228 -8.08 -6.24 6.90
N ASP A 229 -8.92 -5.47 7.59
CA ASP A 229 -10.16 -5.98 8.20
C ASP A 229 -11.13 -6.49 7.13
N PHE A 230 -11.24 -5.78 6.00
CA PHE A 230 -12.06 -6.20 4.86
C PHE A 230 -11.56 -7.49 4.21
N VAL A 231 -10.26 -7.59 3.93
CA VAL A 231 -9.63 -8.79 3.38
C VAL A 231 -9.83 -9.98 4.33
N ALA A 232 -9.62 -9.78 5.63
CA ALA A 232 -9.83 -10.82 6.63
C ALA A 232 -11.30 -11.27 6.70
N GLU A 233 -12.26 -10.34 6.60
CA GLU A 233 -13.69 -10.64 6.52
C GLU A 233 -14.00 -11.52 5.29
N MET A 234 -13.48 -11.13 4.12
CA MET A 234 -13.73 -11.84 2.87
C MET A 234 -13.10 -13.24 2.87
N ASN A 235 -11.83 -13.36 3.28
CA ASN A 235 -11.14 -14.65 3.40
C ASN A 235 -11.85 -15.59 4.39
N ALA A 236 -12.39 -15.07 5.49
CA ALA A 236 -13.13 -15.89 6.45
C ALA A 236 -14.47 -16.43 5.90
N ALA A 237 -15.05 -15.75 4.92
CA ALA A 237 -16.28 -16.15 4.24
C ALA A 237 -16.03 -16.93 2.93
N ALA A 238 -14.77 -17.03 2.49
CA ALA A 238 -14.40 -17.62 1.22
C ALA A 238 -14.51 -19.16 1.24
N PRO A 239 -14.88 -19.78 0.11
CA PRO A 239 -14.69 -21.21 -0.08
C PRO A 239 -13.20 -21.55 -0.23
N SER A 240 -12.88 -22.84 -0.09
CA SER A 240 -11.52 -23.36 -0.25
C SER A 240 -10.95 -22.98 -1.63
N GLY A 241 -9.75 -22.41 -1.63
CA GLY A 241 -9.04 -22.00 -2.85
C GLY A 241 -9.35 -20.58 -3.33
N ALA A 242 -10.14 -19.82 -2.56
CA ALA A 242 -10.31 -18.38 -2.71
C ALA A 242 -10.11 -17.63 -1.37
N ASP A 243 -9.67 -18.32 -0.32
CA ASP A 243 -9.58 -17.87 1.07
C ASP A 243 -8.23 -17.28 1.49
N ALA A 244 -7.31 -17.12 0.54
CA ALA A 244 -5.96 -16.64 0.75
C ALA A 244 -5.66 -15.32 0.01
N ALA A 245 -6.61 -14.39 -0.01
CA ALA A 245 -6.35 -13.05 -0.55
C ALA A 245 -5.41 -12.26 0.37
N PHE A 246 -4.58 -11.39 -0.21
CA PHE A 246 -3.94 -10.30 0.52
C PHE A 246 -4.06 -9.00 -0.27
N GLN A 247 -3.78 -7.87 0.39
CA GLN A 247 -3.83 -6.56 -0.25
C GLN A 247 -2.47 -5.86 -0.24
N THR A 248 -2.20 -5.08 -1.28
CA THR A 248 -0.98 -4.27 -1.44
C THR A 248 -1.30 -2.96 -2.15
N GLY A 249 -0.49 -1.92 -1.93
CA GLY A 249 -0.73 -0.59 -2.46
C GLY A 249 0.26 -0.18 -3.53
N GLU A 250 -0.20 0.63 -4.48
CA GLU A 250 0.68 1.18 -5.51
C GLU A 250 1.81 2.01 -4.86
N GLY A 251 3.05 1.75 -5.29
CA GLY A 251 4.22 2.54 -4.88
C GLY A 251 4.62 2.42 -3.40
N GLY A 252 4.17 1.40 -2.67
CA GLY A 252 4.49 1.23 -1.24
C GLY A 252 3.82 2.29 -0.36
N THR A 253 2.60 2.69 -0.74
CA THR A 253 1.78 3.70 -0.06
C THR A 253 1.31 3.29 1.34
N TRP A 254 1.46 2.02 1.71
CA TRP A 254 1.37 1.49 3.06
C TRP A 254 2.44 0.43 3.33
#